data_AF-A0A0V0H5P4-F1
#
_entry.id   AF-A0A0V0H5P4-F1
#
_cell.length_a   1.000
_cell.length_b   1.000
_cell.length_c   1.000
_cell.angle_alpha   90.00
_cell.angle_beta   90.00
_cell.angle_gamma   90.00
#
_symmetry.space_group_name_H-M   'P 1'
#
loop_
_entity.id
_entity.type
_entity.pdbx_description
1 polymer ?
#
loop_
_entity_poly.entity_id
_entity_poly.type
_entity_poly.pdbx_seq_one_letter_code
_entity_poly.pdbx_strand_id
1 'polypeptide(L)'
;MGNGLFLFEFTSKLIAEQVMKGDWIWMKTPIKLRWWNPSIGTYELMNRPKTTWVRIVGLPLHLWSQKIFRLIGEYCGGWAETEEETTLRNHIKWARIKVHGDGSNIPKEVTIENRGVLFTMQLWEEAPAKISYGEEGSNTGITQQVL
;
A
#
# COMPACT_ATOMS: atom_id res chain seq x y z
N MET A 1 -5.56 -0.83 -2.36
CA MET A 1 -6.59 0.05 -2.96
C MET A 1 -6.83 1.21 -2.00
N GLY A 2 -7.04 2.42 -2.54
CA GLY A 2 -6.78 3.71 -1.89
C GLY A 2 -7.52 3.96 -0.58
N ASN A 3 -6.89 4.74 0.31
CA ASN A 3 -7.30 5.07 1.68
C ASN A 3 -8.59 5.94 1.76
N GLY A 4 -9.63 5.63 0.98
CA GLY A 4 -10.87 6.42 0.90
C GLY A 4 -10.68 7.80 0.26
N LEU A 5 -9.66 7.96 -0.59
CA LEU A 5 -9.36 9.22 -1.29
C LEU A 5 -9.75 9.11 -2.76
N PHE A 6 -10.39 10.17 -3.26
CA PHE A 6 -10.82 10.32 -4.65
C PHE A 6 -10.31 11.66 -5.17
N LEU A 7 -9.89 11.68 -6.44
CA LEU A 7 -9.50 12.90 -7.14
C LEU A 7 -10.60 13.27 -8.13
N PHE A 8 -11.02 14.53 -8.09
CA PHE A 8 -12.00 15.09 -9.01
C PHE A 8 -11.32 16.15 -9.86
N GLU A 9 -11.49 16.05 -11.17
CA GLU A 9 -11.03 17.05 -12.13
C GLU A 9 -12.24 17.85 -12.61
N PHE A 10 -12.12 19.18 -12.58
CA PHE A 10 -13.17 20.10 -13.02
C PHE A 10 -12.68 20.89 -14.23
N THR A 11 -13.61 21.21 -15.13
CA THR A 11 -13.32 21.97 -16.37
C THR A 11 -12.89 23.41 -16.12
N SER A 12 -13.14 23.97 -14.92
CA SER A 12 -12.63 25.27 -14.53
C SER A 12 -12.43 25.39 -13.02
N LYS A 13 -11.48 26.25 -12.62
CA LYS A 13 -11.23 26.59 -11.21
C LYS A 13 -12.47 27.18 -10.52
N LEU A 14 -13.25 27.99 -11.24
CA LEU A 14 -14.48 28.60 -10.71
C LEU A 14 -15.49 27.54 -10.25
N ILE A 15 -15.69 26.50 -11.06
CA ILE A 15 -16.60 25.39 -10.71
C ILE A 15 -16.07 24.64 -9.48
N ALA A 16 -14.77 24.35 -9.45
CA ALA A 16 -14.15 23.70 -8.29
C ALA A 16 -14.35 24.55 -7.02
N GLU A 17 -14.13 25.86 -7.07
CA GLU A 17 -14.35 26.77 -5.94
C GLU A 17 -15.81 26.80 -5.46
N GLN A 18 -16.78 26.75 -6.38
CA GLN A 18 -18.20 26.67 -6.01
C GLN A 18 -18.53 25.35 -5.34
N VAL A 19 -18.04 24.23 -5.88
CA VAL A 19 -18.23 22.90 -5.29
C VAL A 19 -17.61 22.82 -3.90
N MET A 20 -16.42 23.39 -3.71
CA MET A 20 -15.71 23.42 -2.43
C MET A 20 -16.45 24.14 -1.30
N LYS A 21 -17.43 25.02 -1.62
CA LYS A 21 -18.23 25.74 -0.62
C LYS A 21 -19.42 24.93 -0.08
N GLY A 22 -19.80 23.86 -0.76
CA GLY A 22 -20.93 23.02 -0.38
C GLY A 22 -20.56 21.94 0.63
N ASP A 23 -21.57 21.46 1.35
CA ASP A 23 -21.51 20.23 2.10
C ASP A 23 -22.03 19.08 1.24
N TRP A 24 -21.29 17.98 1.21
CA TRP A 24 -21.56 16.87 0.31
C TRP A 24 -21.74 15.58 1.08
N ILE A 25 -22.70 14.76 0.64
CA ILE A 25 -22.95 13.43 1.19
C ILE A 25 -22.91 12.44 0.03
N TRP A 26 -22.10 11.40 0.17
CA TRP A 26 -22.03 10.29 -0.77
C TRP A 26 -22.28 8.98 -0.04
N MET A 27 -23.23 8.17 -0.54
CA MET A 27 -23.63 6.91 0.09
C MET A 27 -23.96 7.03 1.59
N LYS A 28 -24.67 8.10 1.99
CA LYS A 28 -25.00 8.45 3.39
C LYS A 28 -23.81 8.80 4.27
N THR A 29 -22.62 8.98 3.70
CA THR A 29 -21.42 9.43 4.41
C THR A 29 -21.09 10.87 3.98
N PRO A 30 -20.93 11.82 4.90
CA PRO A 30 -20.46 13.15 4.55
C PRO A 30 -19.03 13.06 4.00
N ILE A 31 -18.77 13.71 2.86
CA ILE A 31 -17.44 13.77 2.25
C ILE A 31 -16.82 15.13 2.48
N LYS A 32 -15.56 15.14 2.92
CA LYS A 32 -14.79 16.35 3.13
C LYS A 32 -13.94 16.64 1.89
N LEU A 33 -14.25 17.71 1.19
CA LEU A 33 -13.45 18.17 0.06
C LEU A 33 -12.25 19.00 0.54
N ARG A 34 -11.14 18.88 -0.18
CA ARG A 34 -9.92 19.68 0.01
C ARG A 34 -9.27 19.92 -1.34
N TRP A 35 -8.57 21.04 -1.49
CA TRP A 35 -7.72 21.25 -2.66
C TRP A 35 -6.66 20.16 -2.75
N TRP A 36 -6.38 19.72 -3.98
CA TRP A 36 -5.33 18.76 -4.25
C TRP A 36 -3.97 19.29 -3.81
N ASN A 37 -3.16 18.41 -3.26
CA ASN A 37 -1.76 18.69 -2.91
C ASN A 37 -0.95 17.42 -3.27
N PRO A 38 0.21 17.53 -3.96
CA PRO A 38 1.06 16.41 -4.32
C PRO A 38 1.47 15.49 -3.16
N SER A 39 1.53 16.01 -1.93
CA SER A 39 1.85 15.23 -0.74
C SER A 39 0.68 14.35 -0.25
N ILE A 40 -0.54 14.52 -0.78
CA ILE A 40 -1.70 13.71 -0.38
C ILE A 40 -1.48 12.24 -0.79
N GLY A 41 -1.61 11.34 0.17
CA GLY A 41 -1.39 9.90 -0.04
C GLY A 41 0.09 9.50 -0.04
N THR A 42 0.99 10.46 0.18
CA THR A 42 2.42 10.19 0.43
C THR A 42 2.67 10.02 1.92
N TYR A 43 3.85 9.49 2.22
CA TYR A 43 4.33 9.30 3.58
C TYR A 43 5.60 10.15 3.82
N GLU A 44 5.55 11.06 4.81
CA GLU A 44 6.70 11.87 5.25
C GLU A 44 7.63 11.03 6.11
N LEU A 45 8.94 11.00 5.85
CA LEU A 45 9.92 10.13 6.54
C LEU A 45 9.82 10.08 8.08
N MET A 46 9.28 11.12 8.72
CA MET A 46 9.15 11.29 10.17
C MET A 46 7.96 10.56 10.84
N ASN A 47 6.94 10.09 10.11
CA ASN A 47 5.71 9.52 10.69
C ASN A 47 5.46 8.01 10.39
N ARG A 48 6.47 7.13 10.62
CA ARG A 48 6.56 5.81 9.96
C ARG A 48 5.33 4.95 10.21
N PRO A 49 4.74 4.33 9.17
CA PRO A 49 3.62 3.43 9.40
C PRO A 49 4.10 2.28 10.29
N LYS A 50 3.31 1.98 11.33
CA LYS A 50 3.60 0.88 12.27
C LYS A 50 3.38 -0.50 11.64
N THR A 51 2.67 -0.54 10.52
CA THR A 51 2.31 -1.76 9.79
C THR A 51 2.32 -1.50 8.30
N THR A 52 2.73 -2.49 7.52
CA THR A 52 2.78 -2.42 6.06
C THR A 52 2.14 -3.65 5.44
N TRP A 53 1.52 -3.48 4.28
CA TRP A 53 0.98 -4.60 3.50
C TRP A 53 2.09 -5.20 2.63
N VAL A 54 2.13 -6.53 2.55
CA VAL A 54 3.05 -7.29 1.71
C VAL A 54 2.23 -8.21 0.82
N ARG A 55 2.49 -8.14 -0.48
CA ARG A 55 1.98 -9.10 -1.47
C ARG A 55 2.95 -10.26 -1.62
N ILE A 56 2.41 -11.46 -1.61
CA ILE A 56 3.11 -12.71 -1.89
C ILE A 56 2.67 -13.16 -3.28
N VAL A 57 3.58 -13.08 -4.24
CA VAL A 57 3.33 -13.41 -5.64
C VAL A 57 3.84 -14.81 -5.94
N GLY A 58 3.03 -15.59 -6.65
CA GLY A 58 3.38 -16.95 -7.05
C GLY A 58 3.20 -18.02 -5.96
N LEU A 59 2.43 -17.72 -4.90
CA LEU A 59 2.14 -18.68 -3.85
C LEU A 59 1.38 -19.90 -4.39
N PRO A 60 1.94 -21.12 -4.30
CA PRO A 60 1.24 -22.34 -4.70
C PRO A 60 -0.05 -22.56 -3.92
N LEU A 61 -1.12 -22.97 -4.61
CA LEU A 61 -2.45 -23.14 -4.00
C LEU A 61 -2.46 -24.11 -2.80
N HIS A 62 -1.64 -25.15 -2.82
CA HIS A 62 -1.54 -26.11 -1.73
C HIS A 62 -0.84 -25.55 -0.48
N LEU A 63 -0.10 -24.44 -0.62
CA LEU A 63 0.48 -23.68 0.50
C LEU A 63 -0.45 -22.56 0.98
N TRP A 64 -1.60 -22.34 0.34
CA TRP A 64 -2.53 -21.25 0.66
C TRP A 64 -3.28 -21.50 1.97
N SER A 65 -2.64 -21.18 3.09
CA SER A 65 -3.18 -21.42 4.43
C SER A 65 -2.74 -20.34 5.41
N GLN A 66 -3.55 -20.13 6.45
CA GLN A 66 -3.22 -19.19 7.53
C GLN A 66 -1.91 -19.53 8.27
N LYS A 67 -1.48 -20.81 8.24
CA LYS A 67 -0.19 -21.21 8.80
C LYS A 67 0.96 -20.61 7.98
N ILE A 68 0.88 -20.70 6.66
CA ILE A 68 1.89 -20.16 5.74
C ILE A 68 1.90 -18.64 5.76
N PHE A 69 0.73 -17.99 5.80
CA PHE A 69 0.64 -16.54 5.92
C PHE A 69 1.28 -15.99 7.19
N ARG A 70 1.03 -16.65 8.33
CA ARG A 70 1.71 -16.31 9.59
C ARG A 70 3.20 -16.51 9.49
N LEU A 71 3.67 -17.65 8.99
CA LEU A 71 5.09 -17.94 8.86
C LEU A 71 5.82 -16.88 8.01
N ILE A 72 5.27 -16.51 6.86
CA ILE A 72 5.83 -15.47 6.00
C ILE A 72 5.77 -14.10 6.70
N GLY A 73 4.67 -13.78 7.38
CA GLY A 73 4.52 -12.53 8.10
C GLY A 73 5.53 -12.36 9.24
N GLU A 74 5.78 -13.42 10.02
CA GLU A 74 6.84 -13.44 11.04
C GLU A 74 8.22 -13.21 10.41
N TYR A 75 8.52 -13.88 9.29
CA TYR A 75 9.76 -13.69 8.56
C TYR A 75 9.96 -12.24 8.05
N CYS A 76 8.87 -11.56 7.71
CA CYS A 76 8.89 -10.19 7.18
C CYS A 76 8.95 -9.08 8.26
N GLY A 77 8.83 -9.40 9.55
CA GLY A 77 8.83 -8.40 10.63
C GLY A 77 7.75 -8.57 11.70
N GLY A 78 6.96 -9.65 11.63
CA GLY A 78 5.88 -9.96 12.59
C GLY A 78 4.52 -9.91 11.92
N TRP A 79 3.76 -11.02 11.94
CA TRP A 79 2.46 -11.08 11.30
C TRP A 79 1.41 -10.29 12.11
N ALA A 80 0.66 -9.41 11.44
CA ALA A 80 -0.41 -8.64 12.07
C ALA A 80 -1.80 -9.08 11.59
N GLU A 81 -1.96 -9.30 10.28
CA GLU A 81 -3.27 -9.57 9.67
C GLU A 81 -3.11 -10.31 8.34
N THR A 82 -4.13 -11.07 7.95
CA THR A 82 -4.26 -11.62 6.59
C THR A 82 -5.48 -10.97 5.95
N GLU A 83 -5.35 -10.45 4.72
CA GLU A 83 -6.48 -9.83 4.03
C GLU A 83 -7.67 -10.79 3.91
N GLU A 84 -8.88 -10.28 4.05
CA GLU A 84 -10.12 -11.07 3.98
C GLU A 84 -10.23 -11.80 2.63
N GLU A 85 -10.02 -11.10 1.52
CA GLU A 85 -10.04 -11.67 0.16
C GLU A 85 -9.01 -12.79 -0.02
N THR A 86 -7.84 -12.66 0.61
CA THR A 86 -6.81 -13.71 0.65
C THR A 86 -7.30 -14.90 1.48
N THR A 87 -7.97 -14.65 2.60
CA THR A 87 -8.53 -15.71 3.45
C THR A 87 -9.65 -16.46 2.75
N LEU A 88 -10.53 -15.75 2.04
CA LEU A 88 -11.66 -16.30 1.28
C LEU A 88 -11.25 -16.94 -0.05
N ARG A 89 -10.00 -16.73 -0.50
CA ARG A 89 -9.47 -17.22 -1.79
C ARG A 89 -10.23 -16.66 -3.01
N ASN A 90 -10.86 -15.50 -2.85
CA ASN A 90 -11.59 -14.83 -3.94
C ASN A 90 -10.64 -14.40 -5.07
N HIS A 91 -9.38 -14.06 -4.74
CA HIS A 91 -8.37 -13.60 -5.68
C HIS A 91 -7.04 -14.36 -5.51
N ILE A 92 -6.86 -15.48 -6.23
CA ILE A 92 -5.66 -16.35 -6.12
C ILE A 92 -4.46 -15.84 -6.95
N LYS A 93 -4.47 -14.56 -7.36
CA LYS A 93 -3.34 -13.97 -8.10
C LYS A 93 -2.13 -13.69 -7.19
N TRP A 94 -2.40 -13.28 -5.96
CA TRP A 94 -1.43 -13.00 -4.91
C TRP A 94 -2.11 -13.15 -3.56
N ALA A 95 -1.37 -13.61 -2.56
CA ALA A 95 -1.82 -13.48 -1.18
C ALA A 95 -1.37 -12.11 -0.64
N ARG A 96 -2.14 -11.52 0.27
CA ARG A 96 -1.83 -10.22 0.85
C ARG A 96 -1.91 -10.32 2.38
N ILE A 97 -0.81 -9.97 3.03
CA ILE A 97 -0.68 -10.01 4.49
C ILE A 97 -0.23 -8.65 5.00
N LYS A 98 -0.57 -8.35 6.25
CA LYS A 98 -0.12 -7.17 6.96
C LYS A 98 0.94 -7.59 7.96
N VAL A 99 2.04 -6.86 8.00
CA VAL A 99 3.17 -7.11 8.89
C VAL A 99 3.50 -5.86 9.67
N HIS A 100 4.15 -6.04 10.83
CA HIS A 100 4.67 -4.93 11.59
C HIS A 100 5.89 -4.28 10.91
N GLY A 101 6.02 -2.98 11.11
CA GLY A 101 7.08 -2.17 10.51
C GLY A 101 6.63 -1.35 9.32
N ASP A 102 7.55 -0.51 8.85
CA ASP A 102 7.33 0.53 7.85
C ASP A 102 7.61 0.07 6.42
N GLY A 103 7.84 -1.23 6.24
CA GLY A 103 8.11 -1.85 4.95
C GLY A 103 9.58 -1.79 4.50
N SER A 104 10.45 -1.04 5.19
CA SER A 104 11.84 -0.84 4.76
C SER A 104 12.69 -2.12 4.73
N ASN A 105 12.31 -3.11 5.55
CA ASN A 105 13.07 -4.34 5.74
C ASN A 105 12.35 -5.57 5.19
N ILE A 106 11.36 -5.40 4.31
CA ILE A 106 10.66 -6.53 3.68
C ILE A 106 11.63 -7.22 2.71
N PRO A 107 11.94 -8.52 2.90
CA PRO A 107 12.76 -9.28 1.96
C PRO A 107 12.09 -9.30 0.58
N LYS A 108 12.87 -9.43 -0.50
CA LYS A 108 12.32 -9.54 -1.86
C LYS A 108 11.71 -10.90 -2.16
N GLU A 109 12.12 -11.93 -1.41
CA GLU A 109 11.68 -13.30 -1.62
C GLU A 109 11.64 -14.07 -0.32
N VAL A 110 10.89 -15.16 -0.34
CA VAL A 110 10.82 -16.14 0.76
C VAL A 110 10.82 -17.54 0.18
N THR A 111 11.55 -18.45 0.82
CA THR A 111 11.58 -19.86 0.45
C THR A 111 10.95 -20.71 1.55
N ILE A 112 10.01 -21.55 1.16
CA ILE A 112 9.33 -22.48 2.06
C ILE A 112 9.61 -23.91 1.59
N GLU A 113 10.07 -24.75 2.50
CA GLU A 113 10.16 -26.19 2.25
C GLU A 113 8.81 -26.86 2.56
N ASN A 114 8.32 -27.69 1.64
CA ASN A 114 7.19 -28.57 1.87
C ASN A 114 7.47 -29.94 1.25
N ARG A 115 7.56 -30.98 2.09
CA ARG A 115 7.82 -32.37 1.69
C ARG A 115 9.12 -32.51 0.86
N GLY A 116 10.20 -31.87 1.27
CA GLY A 116 11.49 -31.94 0.59
C GLY A 116 11.57 -31.13 -0.72
N VAL A 117 10.54 -30.35 -1.06
CA VAL A 117 10.55 -29.44 -2.21
C VAL A 117 10.57 -28.00 -1.71
N LEU A 118 11.47 -27.19 -2.27
CA LEU A 118 11.62 -25.77 -1.95
C LEU A 118 10.77 -24.93 -2.91
N PHE A 119 9.96 -24.03 -2.34
CA PHE A 119 9.13 -23.10 -3.08
C PHE A 119 9.56 -21.67 -2.76
N THR A 120 10.14 -20.99 -3.74
CA THR A 120 10.54 -19.58 -3.63
C THR A 120 9.45 -18.68 -4.22
N MET A 121 9.04 -17.67 -3.47
CA MET A 121 8.00 -16.72 -3.85
C MET A 121 8.52 -15.30 -3.71
N GLN A 122 8.01 -14.40 -4.55
CA GLN A 122 8.39 -13.00 -4.50
C GLN A 122 7.49 -12.24 -3.52
N LEU A 123 8.12 -11.35 -2.75
CA LEU A 123 7.47 -10.50 -1.76
C LEU A 123 7.55 -9.05 -2.22
N TRP A 124 6.41 -8.36 -2.19
CA TRP A 124 6.27 -6.98 -2.66
C TRP A 124 5.67 -6.12 -1.56
N GLU A 125 6.45 -5.15 -1.08
CA GLU A 125 5.99 -4.11 -0.18
C GLU A 125 4.95 -3.22 -0.88
N GLU A 126 3.79 -3.03 -0.25
CA GLU A 126 2.80 -2.03 -0.66
C GLU A 126 2.93 -0.77 0.21
N ALA A 127 3.99 0.00 -0.03
CA ALA A 127 4.15 1.32 0.59
C ALA A 127 3.69 2.45 -0.34
N PRO A 128 3.08 3.52 0.20
CA PRO A 128 2.85 4.75 -0.54
C PRO A 128 4.18 5.42 -0.93
N ALA A 129 4.12 6.35 -1.89
CA ALA A 129 5.28 7.16 -2.24
C ALA A 129 5.81 7.91 -1.00
N LYS A 130 7.13 7.89 -0.82
CA LYS A 130 7.81 8.64 0.24
C LYS A 130 8.08 10.05 -0.28
N ILE A 131 7.75 11.07 0.52
CA ILE A 131 8.13 12.45 0.22
C ILE A 131 9.30 12.87 1.10
N SER A 132 10.30 13.48 0.47
CA SER A 132 11.40 14.18 1.13
C SER A 132 11.48 15.57 0.52
N TYR A 133 11.53 16.59 1.36
CA TYR A 133 11.87 17.93 0.90
C TYR A 133 13.37 17.93 0.62
N GLY A 134 13.77 18.22 -0.62
CA GLY A 134 15.17 18.26 -0.97
C GLY A 134 15.88 19.34 -0.14
N GLU A 135 16.90 18.95 0.61
CA GLU A 135 17.99 19.88 0.89
C GLU A 135 18.68 20.13 -0.45
N GLU A 136 18.88 21.39 -0.83
CA GLU A 136 19.64 21.77 -2.01
C GLU A 136 21.03 21.11 -1.94
N GLY A 137 21.24 19.96 -2.60
CA GLY A 137 22.56 19.34 -2.60
C GLY A 137 22.72 17.85 -2.87
N SER A 138 21.69 17.04 -3.09
CA SER A 138 21.92 15.64 -3.52
C SER A 138 20.94 15.17 -4.58
N ASN A 139 21.43 15.22 -5.82
CA ASN A 139 20.72 14.86 -7.03
C ASN A 139 20.79 13.34 -7.27
N THR A 140 19.76 12.59 -6.89
CA THR A 140 19.61 11.16 -7.26
C THR A 140 18.21 10.78 -7.75
N GLY A 141 17.34 11.77 -8.03
CA GLY A 141 16.01 11.54 -8.61
C GLY A 141 15.93 11.96 -10.07
N ILE A 142 15.10 11.26 -10.86
CA ILE A 142 14.65 11.76 -12.15
C ILE A 142 13.67 12.90 -11.86
N THR A 143 14.13 14.14 -11.97
CA THR A 143 13.30 15.33 -11.77
C THR A 143 12.63 15.69 -13.10
N GLN A 144 11.31 15.49 -13.20
CA GLN A 144 10.51 16.10 -14.25
C GLN A 144 9.67 17.21 -13.63
N GLN A 145 9.93 18.46 -14.01
CA GLN A 145 9.03 19.57 -13.72
C GLN A 145 7.86 19.48 -14.69
N VAL A 146 6.65 19.27 -14.17
CA VAL A 146 5.42 19.42 -14.96
C VAL A 146 5.05 20.90 -14.90
N LEU A 147 5.05 21.56 -16.08
CA LEU A 147 4.58 22.94 -16.27
C LEU A 147 3.06 23.04 -16.08
#